data_AF-A0A2H3C743-F1
#
_entry.id   AF-A0A2H3C743-F1
#
_cell.length_a   1.000
_cell.length_b   1.000
_cell.length_c   1.000
_cell.angle_alpha   90.00
_cell.angle_beta   90.00
_cell.angle_gamma   90.00
#
_symmetry.space_group_name_H-M   'P 1'
#
loop_
_entity.id
_entity.type
_entity.pdbx_description
1 polymer ?
#
loop_
_entity_poly.entity_id
_entity_poly.type
_entity_poly.pdbx_seq_one_letter_code
_entity_poly.pdbx_strand_id
1 'polypeptide(L)'
;MSSPATLFVIPPEIIQHILAFCHPLDVSALSRTCRAAYDVVYSPNDQYLWRELIIHHFDDPRKSLRCTTSSIPLRYDWKMELQRRMMSSSIVLNARGISDDQLRFALETFISIIDDASPMSQIQAVPSNGLRWLACLLHQSQILYRQPPQELKQLVARLSVYFLFSDADEDEEYAFISPGQRTESRCFAYDLRNYNMGNDWGPYLRDGSVNWLHVQHLMTVIWANLADLPERWKNVRPSVGLEATRAFSAPDIASQRDWAGVEGTWRRYVCFMDYRDLFSFNFSNVFRGPRNKAYFTENVRFREATRLLEVKLKVVARDKLKFSNTDDDPAIRNPLYPSLYFHGTSRGVDGNGSVIEGMVKMGNDGAVRYKFVSCLKGFHT
;
A
#
# COMPACT_ATOMS: atom_id res chain seq x y z
N MET A 1 44.89 10.26 36.93
CA MET A 1 44.63 10.54 35.50
C MET A 1 44.05 9.28 34.90
N SER A 2 42.78 9.29 34.47
CA SER A 2 42.21 8.13 33.77
C SER A 2 42.92 7.98 32.43
N SER A 3 43.43 6.79 32.13
CA SER A 3 43.93 6.47 30.79
C SER A 3 42.86 6.87 29.76
N PRO A 4 43.21 7.59 28.67
CA PRO A 4 42.25 7.82 27.60
C PRO A 4 41.72 6.45 27.15
N ALA A 5 40.39 6.34 27.01
CA ALA A 5 39.80 5.08 26.58
C ALA A 5 40.37 4.74 25.19
N THR A 6 40.87 3.51 25.05
CA THR A 6 41.66 3.03 23.90
C THR A 6 40.96 3.25 22.55
N LEU A 7 39.63 3.32 22.55
CA LEU A 7 38.81 3.58 21.36
C LEU A 7 39.00 4.97 20.76
N PHE A 8 39.27 6.01 21.58
CA PHE A 8 39.41 7.39 21.08
C PHE A 8 40.85 7.74 20.67
N VAL A 9 41.71 6.73 20.56
CA VAL A 9 43.08 6.87 20.05
C VAL A 9 43.09 6.85 18.51
N ILE A 10 42.09 6.23 17.88
CA ILE A 10 41.94 6.22 16.42
C ILE A 10 41.20 7.49 15.92
N PRO A 11 41.41 7.90 14.65
CA PRO A 11 40.75 9.08 14.09
C PRO A 11 39.21 8.97 14.13
N PRO A 12 38.50 10.08 14.37
CA PRO A 12 37.03 10.09 14.49
C PRO A 12 36.32 9.57 13.24
N GLU A 13 36.91 9.74 12.05
CA GLU A 13 36.39 9.23 10.78
C GLU A 13 36.37 7.70 10.76
N ILE A 14 37.39 7.05 11.35
CA ILE A 14 37.47 5.60 11.46
C ILE A 14 36.44 5.11 12.48
N ILE A 15 36.28 5.83 13.60
CA ILE A 15 35.23 5.51 14.58
C ILE A 15 33.85 5.58 13.91
N GLN A 16 33.55 6.65 13.17
CA GLN A 16 32.28 6.79 12.46
C GLN A 16 32.08 5.69 11.42
N HIS A 17 33.13 5.30 10.69
CA HIS A 17 33.04 4.20 9.75
C HIS A 17 32.72 2.87 10.43
N ILE A 18 33.32 2.58 11.59
CA ILE A 18 32.99 1.40 12.40
C ILE A 18 31.53 1.47 12.86
N LEU A 19 31.10 2.62 13.39
CA LEU A 19 29.75 2.82 13.90
C LEU A 19 28.67 2.71 12.82
N ALA A 20 29.00 3.00 11.56
CA ALA A 20 28.07 2.86 10.43
C ALA A 20 27.58 1.42 10.23
N PHE A 21 28.34 0.41 10.67
CA PHE A 21 27.97 -1.00 10.62
C PHE A 21 27.26 -1.51 11.89
N CYS A 22 27.11 -0.66 12.91
CA CYS A 22 26.40 -1.00 14.15
C CYS A 22 24.91 -0.68 14.05
N HIS A 23 24.09 -1.35 14.85
CA HIS A 23 22.66 -1.01 14.94
C HIS A 23 22.50 0.42 15.49
N PRO A 24 21.55 1.24 14.98
CA PRO A 24 21.38 2.63 15.42
C PRO A 24 21.15 2.78 16.94
N LEU A 25 20.50 1.81 17.58
CA LEU A 25 20.31 1.82 19.03
C LEU A 25 21.63 1.60 19.80
N ASP A 26 22.56 0.82 19.25
CA ASP A 26 23.88 0.60 19.87
C ASP A 26 24.74 1.87 19.74
N VAL A 27 24.66 2.55 18.59
CA VAL A 27 25.30 3.86 18.40
C VAL A 27 24.75 4.88 19.40
N SER A 28 23.43 4.89 19.61
CA SER A 28 22.80 5.73 20.64
C SER A 28 23.17 5.32 22.07
N ALA A 29 23.43 4.04 22.33
CA ALA A 29 23.89 3.59 23.63
C ALA A 29 25.33 4.04 23.89
N LEU A 30 26.22 3.88 22.90
CA LEU A 30 27.60 4.33 22.95
C LEU A 30 27.69 5.83 23.19
N SER A 31 26.91 6.65 22.50
CA SER A 31 26.94 8.11 22.65
C SER A 31 26.59 8.60 24.07
N ARG A 32 25.99 7.75 24.91
CA ARG A 32 25.66 8.06 26.31
C ARG A 32 26.76 7.66 27.31
N THR A 33 27.82 6.98 26.85
CA THR A 33 28.88 6.48 27.73
C THR A 33 29.85 7.57 28.17
N CYS A 34 30.23 8.48 27.27
CA CYS A 34 31.11 9.60 27.58
C CYS A 34 30.96 10.75 26.57
N ARG A 35 31.51 11.92 26.92
CA ARG A 35 31.46 13.12 26.06
C ARG A 35 32.16 12.93 24.71
N ALA A 36 33.29 12.25 24.69
CA ALA A 36 34.00 11.95 23.43
C ALA A 36 33.14 11.08 22.49
N ALA A 37 32.45 10.07 23.01
CA ALA A 37 31.51 9.25 22.22
C ALA A 37 30.35 10.09 21.68
N TYR A 38 29.79 10.97 22.52
CA TYR A 38 28.74 11.89 22.12
C TYR A 38 29.21 12.81 20.97
N ASP A 39 30.40 13.40 21.11
CA ASP A 39 30.94 14.34 20.14
C ASP A 39 31.22 13.66 18.80
N VAL A 40 31.69 12.40 18.78
CA VAL A 40 31.89 11.64 17.53
C VAL A 40 30.58 11.42 16.76
N VAL A 41 29.46 11.25 17.46
CA VAL A 41 28.15 10.92 16.86
C VAL A 41 27.35 12.17 16.50
N TYR A 42 27.33 13.19 17.36
CA TYR A 42 26.38 14.31 17.26
C TYR A 42 26.97 15.66 16.86
N SER A 43 28.29 15.87 17.02
CA SER A 43 28.95 17.13 16.69
C SER A 43 29.30 17.35 15.20
N PRO A 44 29.50 16.32 14.35
CA PRO A 44 29.72 16.51 12.92
C PRO A 44 28.49 17.12 12.21
N ASN A 45 28.73 18.10 11.33
CA ASN A 45 27.67 18.77 10.57
C ASN A 45 27.39 18.13 9.19
N ASP A 46 28.21 17.19 8.76
CA ASP A 46 28.18 16.58 7.41
C ASP A 46 27.13 15.47 7.24
N GLN A 47 26.51 15.04 8.35
CA GLN A 47 25.56 13.93 8.43
C GLN A 47 26.08 12.58 7.90
N TYR A 48 27.40 12.40 7.77
CA TYR A 48 28.01 11.20 7.18
C TYR A 48 27.54 9.92 7.90
N LEU A 49 27.76 9.84 9.22
CA LEU A 49 27.39 8.68 10.02
C LEU A 49 25.89 8.35 9.90
N TRP A 50 25.02 9.37 9.97
CA TRP A 50 23.58 9.21 9.88
C TRP A 50 23.13 8.67 8.53
N ARG A 51 23.77 9.15 7.45
CA ARG A 51 23.54 8.64 6.09
C ARG A 51 23.93 7.18 5.97
N GLU A 52 25.14 6.82 6.38
CA GLU A 52 25.61 5.44 6.27
C GLU A 52 24.76 4.49 7.13
N LEU A 53 24.36 4.90 8.34
CA LEU A 53 23.44 4.11 9.18
C LEU A 53 22.10 3.82 8.47
N ILE A 54 21.53 4.81 7.78
CA ILE A 54 20.32 4.60 6.98
C ILE A 54 20.60 3.65 5.82
N ILE A 55 21.66 3.85 5.04
CA ILE A 55 21.97 3.04 3.85
C ILE A 55 22.24 1.57 4.23
N HIS A 56 22.86 1.32 5.39
CA HIS A 56 23.14 -0.04 5.85
C HIS A 56 21.91 -0.79 6.39
N HIS A 57 20.93 -0.09 6.94
CA HIS A 57 19.77 -0.72 7.61
C HIS A 57 18.45 -0.56 6.85
N PHE A 58 18.39 0.36 5.90
CA PHE A 58 17.18 0.74 5.18
C PHE A 58 17.48 0.98 3.70
N ASP A 59 16.44 1.28 2.94
CA ASP A 59 16.56 1.70 1.56
C ASP A 59 17.19 3.09 1.45
N ASP A 60 18.00 3.30 0.41
CA ASP A 60 18.56 4.62 0.09
C ASP A 60 17.45 5.56 -0.39
N PRO A 61 17.07 6.59 0.38
CA PRO A 61 15.96 7.48 0.06
C PRO A 61 16.16 8.23 -1.27
N ARG A 62 17.43 8.39 -1.71
CA ARG A 62 17.78 9.02 -2.99
C ARG A 62 17.32 8.20 -4.20
N LYS A 63 17.10 6.90 -4.01
CA LYS A 63 16.62 5.97 -5.06
C LYS A 63 15.09 5.90 -5.12
N SER A 64 14.37 6.52 -4.18
CA SER A 64 12.91 6.55 -4.21
C SER A 64 12.39 7.28 -5.46
N LEU A 65 11.20 6.91 -5.95
CA LEU A 65 10.58 7.63 -7.07
C LEU A 65 10.33 9.12 -6.74
N ARG A 66 9.98 9.42 -5.48
CA ARG A 66 9.74 10.79 -5.02
C ARG A 66 10.99 11.66 -5.14
N CYS A 67 12.17 11.10 -4.83
CA CYS A 67 13.43 11.82 -4.95
C CYS A 67 13.88 11.94 -6.41
N THR A 68 13.82 10.83 -7.16
CA THR A 68 14.32 10.78 -8.55
C THR A 68 13.50 11.61 -9.53
N THR A 69 12.23 11.90 -9.20
CA THR A 69 11.37 12.76 -10.03
C THR A 69 11.36 14.23 -9.59
N SER A 70 11.97 14.57 -8.45
CA SER A 70 12.12 15.97 -8.02
C SER A 70 13.28 16.65 -8.77
N SER A 71 13.03 17.81 -9.36
CA SER A 71 14.07 18.65 -9.99
C SER A 71 14.92 19.43 -8.99
N ILE A 72 14.56 19.41 -7.70
CA ILE A 72 15.25 20.16 -6.64
C ILE A 72 16.18 19.18 -5.88
N PRO A 73 17.49 19.49 -5.73
CA PRO A 73 18.41 18.68 -4.94
C PRO A 73 17.88 18.51 -3.53
N LEU A 74 17.71 17.25 -3.12
CA LEU A 74 17.06 16.95 -1.85
C LEU A 74 18.01 17.30 -0.69
N ARG A 75 17.67 18.33 0.09
CA ARG A 75 18.24 18.53 1.42
C ARG A 75 17.59 17.51 2.36
N TYR A 76 18.15 16.31 2.38
CA TYR A 76 17.66 15.22 3.21
C TYR A 76 18.29 15.26 4.60
N ASP A 77 17.47 15.32 5.64
CA ASP A 77 17.91 15.26 7.03
C ASP A 77 17.98 13.79 7.48
N TRP A 78 19.14 13.17 7.25
CA TRP A 78 19.42 11.77 7.57
C TRP A 78 19.30 11.50 9.07
N LYS A 79 19.74 12.46 9.90
CA LYS A 79 19.65 12.34 11.36
C LYS A 79 18.20 12.30 11.80
N MET A 80 17.40 13.27 11.38
CA MET A 80 15.99 13.36 11.74
C MET A 80 15.23 12.12 11.27
N GLU A 81 15.50 11.63 10.04
CA GLU A 81 14.83 10.44 9.53
C GLU A 81 15.18 9.19 10.35
N LEU A 82 16.46 8.96 10.64
CA LEU A 82 16.86 7.77 11.39
C LEU A 82 16.24 7.79 12.79
N GLN A 83 16.28 8.95 13.45
CA GLN A 83 15.65 9.15 14.75
C GLN A 83 14.14 8.91 14.69
N ARG A 84 13.45 9.40 13.65
CA ARG A 84 12.02 9.18 13.42
C ARG A 84 11.70 7.68 13.35
N ARG A 85 12.41 6.91 12.52
CA ARG A 85 12.20 5.45 12.39
C ARG A 85 12.45 4.69 13.69
N MET A 86 13.56 4.99 14.37
CA MET A 86 13.91 4.34 15.64
C MET A 86 12.92 4.68 16.76
N MET A 87 12.48 5.94 16.83
CA MET A 87 11.50 6.37 17.81
C MET A 87 10.14 5.71 17.59
N SER A 88 9.65 5.64 16.35
CA SER A 88 8.40 4.93 16.02
C SER A 88 8.45 3.45 16.39
N SER A 89 9.58 2.78 16.16
CA SER A 89 9.80 1.39 16.59
C SER A 89 9.75 1.25 18.11
N SER A 90 10.46 2.11 18.85
CA SER A 90 10.42 2.08 20.31
C SER A 90 9.03 2.38 20.88
N ILE A 91 8.25 3.25 20.24
CA ILE A 91 6.86 3.54 20.64
C ILE A 91 6.00 2.28 20.55
N VAL A 92 6.03 1.57 19.42
CA VAL A 92 5.13 0.43 19.22
C VAL A 92 5.56 -0.85 19.93
N LEU A 93 6.86 -1.01 20.23
CA LEU A 93 7.39 -2.18 20.92
C LEU A 93 7.48 -2.02 22.44
N ASN A 94 7.86 -0.83 22.94
CA ASN A 94 8.30 -0.68 24.33
C ASN A 94 7.39 0.23 25.17
N ALA A 95 6.49 1.00 24.57
CA ALA A 95 5.66 1.93 25.33
C ALA A 95 4.63 1.17 26.19
N ARG A 96 4.57 1.49 27.50
CA ARG A 96 3.57 0.94 28.43
C ARG A 96 2.14 1.39 28.10
N GLY A 97 2.01 2.48 27.34
CA GLY A 97 0.79 3.00 26.75
C GLY A 97 1.19 3.93 25.61
N ILE A 98 0.43 3.91 24.52
CA ILE A 98 0.69 4.72 23.33
C ILE A 98 -0.40 5.79 23.27
N SER A 99 -0.04 7.06 23.34
CA SER A 99 -0.99 8.15 23.12
C SER A 99 -1.39 8.24 21.64
N ASP A 100 -2.51 8.89 21.35
CA ASP A 100 -2.99 9.06 19.97
C ASP A 100 -1.97 9.79 19.08
N ASP A 101 -1.26 10.78 19.61
CA ASP A 101 -0.19 11.48 18.90
C ASP A 101 1.02 10.59 18.61
N GLN A 102 1.40 9.75 19.58
CA GLN A 102 2.48 8.78 19.40
C GLN A 102 2.11 7.73 18.36
N LEU A 103 0.86 7.26 18.38
CA LEU A 103 0.35 6.32 17.40
C LEU A 103 0.31 6.93 16.00
N ARG A 104 -0.20 8.17 15.87
CA ARG A 104 -0.19 8.92 14.61
C ARG A 104 1.22 9.04 14.05
N PHE A 105 2.16 9.51 14.87
CA PHE A 105 3.56 9.66 14.49
C PHE A 105 4.19 8.34 14.01
N ALA A 106 3.91 7.23 14.70
CA ALA A 106 4.39 5.91 14.28
C ALA A 106 3.78 5.47 12.95
N LEU A 107 2.45 5.57 12.79
CA LEU A 107 1.75 5.15 11.56
C LEU A 107 2.19 5.97 10.34
N GLU A 108 2.31 7.29 10.48
CA GLU A 108 2.78 8.17 9.40
C GLU A 108 4.23 7.85 9.01
N THR A 109 5.08 7.51 9.99
CA THR A 109 6.45 7.06 9.74
C THR A 109 6.46 5.75 8.96
N PHE A 110 5.66 4.76 9.35
CA PHE A 110 5.57 3.47 8.65
C PHE A 110 5.06 3.62 7.22
N ILE A 111 4.02 4.42 7.01
CA ILE A 111 3.51 4.72 5.67
C ILE A 111 4.57 5.42 4.82
N SER A 112 5.34 6.36 5.39
CA SER A 112 6.41 7.00 4.63
C SER A 112 7.54 6.05 4.23
N ILE A 113 7.85 5.04 5.06
CA ILE A 113 8.82 3.99 4.69
C ILE A 113 8.33 3.19 3.48
N ILE A 114 7.01 2.92 3.41
CA ILE A 114 6.40 2.25 2.27
C ILE A 114 6.47 3.13 1.02
N ASP A 115 6.06 4.38 1.15
CA ASP A 115 6.02 5.31 0.03
C ASP A 115 7.42 5.66 -0.52
N ASP A 116 8.44 5.64 0.34
CA ASP A 116 9.82 5.96 -0.01
C ASP A 116 10.66 4.71 -0.32
N ALA A 117 10.04 3.52 -0.33
CA ALA A 117 10.71 2.27 -0.65
C ALA A 117 11.37 2.34 -2.03
N SER A 118 12.56 1.77 -2.15
CA SER A 118 13.28 1.76 -3.42
C SER A 118 12.48 0.98 -4.47
N PRO A 119 12.39 1.45 -5.72
CA PRO A 119 11.73 0.72 -6.79
C PRO A 119 12.30 -0.69 -6.96
N MET A 120 11.49 -1.62 -7.45
CA MET A 120 11.97 -2.96 -7.77
C MET A 120 12.92 -2.90 -8.97
N SER A 121 14.09 -3.50 -8.84
CA SER A 121 15.06 -3.60 -9.94
C SER A 121 14.66 -4.74 -10.86
N GLN A 122 14.62 -4.46 -12.17
CA GLN A 122 14.33 -5.45 -13.20
C GLN A 122 15.50 -6.41 -13.45
N ILE A 123 16.71 -6.06 -13.00
CA ILE A 123 17.93 -6.84 -13.26
C ILE A 123 18.19 -7.84 -12.13
N GLN A 124 17.94 -7.42 -10.89
CA GLN A 124 18.18 -8.25 -9.71
C GLN A 124 17.08 -7.99 -8.70
N ALA A 125 16.42 -9.06 -8.26
CA ALA A 125 15.43 -9.00 -7.18
C ALA A 125 16.14 -8.73 -5.85
N VAL A 126 16.44 -7.45 -5.60
CA VAL A 126 16.96 -6.98 -4.31
C VAL A 126 15.77 -6.57 -3.45
N PRO A 127 15.58 -7.23 -2.30
CA PRO A 127 14.50 -6.95 -1.36
C PRO A 127 14.72 -5.59 -0.66
N SER A 128 13.64 -4.94 -0.23
CA SER A 128 13.72 -3.67 0.48
C SER A 128 14.07 -3.92 1.95
N ASN A 129 15.17 -3.33 2.41
CA ASN A 129 15.56 -3.42 3.81
C ASN A 129 14.55 -2.66 4.69
N GLY A 130 14.03 -1.54 4.20
CA GLY A 130 13.03 -0.75 4.92
C GLY A 130 11.71 -1.49 5.09
N LEU A 131 11.21 -2.14 4.04
CA LEU A 131 9.97 -2.90 4.11
C LEU A 131 10.11 -4.17 4.95
N ARG A 132 11.25 -4.87 4.87
CA ARG A 132 11.54 -6.02 5.74
C ARG A 132 11.56 -5.63 7.22
N TRP A 133 12.27 -4.55 7.54
CA TRP A 133 12.30 -4.02 8.90
C TRP A 133 10.88 -3.69 9.39
N LEU A 134 10.07 -3.05 8.54
CA LEU A 134 8.70 -2.70 8.87
C LEU A 134 7.81 -3.93 9.03
N ALA A 135 7.95 -4.94 8.16
CA ALA A 135 7.21 -6.20 8.28
C ALA A 135 7.49 -6.86 9.63
N CYS A 136 8.76 -7.03 10.01
CA CYS A 136 9.13 -7.60 11.31
C CYS A 136 8.54 -6.79 12.47
N LEU A 137 8.60 -5.46 12.39
CA LEU A 137 8.08 -4.56 13.43
C LEU A 137 6.56 -4.66 13.59
N LEU A 138 5.81 -4.75 12.49
CA LEU A 138 4.35 -4.87 12.52
C LEU A 138 3.91 -6.24 13.08
N HIS A 139 4.61 -7.32 12.70
CA HIS A 139 4.40 -8.64 13.30
C HIS A 139 4.66 -8.63 14.82
N GLN A 140 5.75 -8.01 15.28
CA GLN A 140 6.08 -8.00 16.71
C GLN A 140 5.15 -7.10 17.54
N SER A 141 4.80 -5.91 17.03
CA SER A 141 4.00 -4.94 17.78
C SER A 141 2.51 -5.28 17.83
N GLN A 142 2.01 -6.03 16.84
CA GLN A 142 0.59 -6.36 16.67
C GLN A 142 -0.31 -5.11 16.67
N ILE A 143 0.26 -3.94 16.29
CA ILE A 143 -0.39 -2.64 16.44
C ILE A 143 -1.66 -2.49 15.58
N LEU A 144 -1.70 -3.21 14.44
CA LEU A 144 -2.81 -3.17 13.49
C LEU A 144 -4.04 -3.97 13.95
N TYR A 145 -3.89 -4.83 14.95
CA TYR A 145 -5.00 -5.63 15.52
C TYR A 145 -5.72 -4.93 16.66
N ARG A 146 -5.21 -3.76 17.11
CA ARG A 146 -5.84 -2.95 18.15
C ARG A 146 -6.88 -2.03 17.53
N GLN A 147 -7.94 -1.72 18.28
CA GLN A 147 -8.95 -0.76 17.85
C GLN A 147 -8.36 0.66 17.85
N PRO A 148 -8.26 1.33 16.68
CA PRO A 148 -7.67 2.65 16.63
C PRO A 148 -8.71 3.75 16.96
N PRO A 149 -8.25 4.92 17.44
CA PRO A 149 -9.07 6.13 17.51
C PRO A 149 -9.68 6.47 16.14
N GLN A 150 -10.82 7.16 16.15
CA GLN A 150 -11.61 7.45 14.94
C GLN A 150 -10.78 8.22 13.89
N GLU A 151 -9.94 9.14 14.34
CA GLU A 151 -9.10 10.02 13.54
C GLU A 151 -7.93 9.26 12.87
N LEU A 152 -7.57 8.09 13.39
CA LEU A 152 -6.45 7.28 12.92
C LEU A 152 -6.89 6.06 12.11
N LYS A 153 -8.20 5.80 12.03
CA LYS A 153 -8.76 4.67 11.27
C LYS A 153 -8.28 4.62 9.82
N GLN A 154 -8.15 5.76 9.14
CA GLN A 154 -7.66 5.81 7.76
C GLN A 154 -6.20 5.37 7.65
N LEU A 155 -5.33 5.80 8.58
CA LEU A 155 -3.91 5.41 8.58
C LEU A 155 -3.74 3.92 8.89
N VAL A 156 -4.49 3.40 9.88
CA VAL A 156 -4.47 1.97 10.21
C VAL A 156 -5.04 1.12 9.09
N ALA A 157 -6.12 1.55 8.44
CA ALA A 157 -6.70 0.86 7.29
C ALA A 157 -5.73 0.82 6.11
N ARG A 158 -5.03 1.92 5.81
CA ARG A 158 -4.02 1.99 4.76
C ARG A 158 -2.90 0.97 5.00
N LEU A 159 -2.33 0.99 6.21
CA LEU A 159 -1.23 0.10 6.56
C LEU A 159 -1.69 -1.37 6.59
N SER A 160 -2.91 -1.62 7.09
CA SER A 160 -3.57 -2.93 7.05
C SER A 160 -3.72 -3.46 5.63
N VAL A 161 -4.12 -2.62 4.67
CA VAL A 161 -4.26 -3.02 3.26
C VAL A 161 -2.93 -3.45 2.64
N TYR A 162 -1.82 -2.80 3.02
CA TYR A 162 -0.50 -3.16 2.51
C TYR A 162 0.10 -4.40 3.17
N PHE A 163 -0.24 -4.66 4.43
CA PHE A 163 0.45 -5.66 5.25
C PHE A 163 -0.37 -6.93 5.51
N LEU A 164 -1.65 -6.81 5.92
CA LEU A 164 -2.43 -7.95 6.44
C LEU A 164 -2.92 -8.91 5.35
N PHE A 165 -2.97 -8.47 4.10
CA PHE A 165 -3.32 -9.33 2.99
C PHE A 165 -2.09 -10.01 2.41
N SER A 166 -1.23 -10.59 3.26
CA SER A 166 -0.08 -11.40 2.84
C SER A 166 -0.49 -12.85 2.62
N ASP A 167 0.17 -13.55 1.69
CA ASP A 167 0.16 -15.01 1.69
C ASP A 167 0.85 -15.38 3.00
N ALA A 168 0.08 -15.97 3.91
CA ALA A 168 0.68 -16.71 5.00
C ALA A 168 1.55 -17.80 4.34
N ASP A 169 2.83 -17.83 4.69
CA ASP A 169 3.58 -19.08 4.56
C ASP A 169 2.74 -20.18 5.24
N GLU A 170 2.86 -21.42 4.76
CA GLU A 170 2.02 -22.56 5.16
C GLU A 170 1.95 -22.81 6.69
N ASP A 171 2.83 -22.16 7.46
CA ASP A 171 2.98 -22.25 8.90
C ASP A 171 2.41 -21.05 9.70
N GLU A 172 1.94 -19.96 9.08
CA GLU A 172 1.45 -18.77 9.80
C GLU A 172 -0.07 -18.58 9.75
N GLU A 173 -0.72 -18.78 10.90
CA GLU A 173 -2.16 -18.65 11.15
C GLU A 173 -2.73 -17.21 10.96
N TYR A 174 -1.89 -16.23 10.57
CA TYR A 174 -2.18 -14.79 10.63
C TYR A 174 -2.92 -14.20 9.41
N ALA A 175 -3.21 -14.98 8.37
CA ALA A 175 -3.96 -14.52 7.19
C ALA A 175 -5.45 -14.94 7.19
N PHE A 176 -6.00 -15.43 8.30
CA PHE A 176 -7.40 -15.85 8.32
C PHE A 176 -8.35 -14.66 8.51
N ILE A 177 -8.96 -14.21 7.41
CA ILE A 177 -10.11 -13.31 7.47
C ILE A 177 -11.25 -14.05 8.18
N SER A 178 -11.57 -13.65 9.41
CA SER A 178 -12.62 -14.31 10.16
C SER A 178 -13.99 -14.18 9.46
N PRO A 179 -14.91 -15.15 9.64
CA PRO A 179 -16.27 -15.05 9.10
C PRO A 179 -17.00 -13.77 9.53
N GLY A 180 -16.72 -13.29 10.74
CA GLY A 180 -17.24 -12.02 11.27
C GLY A 180 -16.72 -10.81 10.49
N GLN A 181 -15.40 -10.70 10.29
CA GLN A 181 -14.79 -9.61 9.51
C GLN A 181 -15.25 -9.62 8.05
N ARG A 182 -15.37 -10.80 7.44
CA ARG A 182 -15.94 -10.94 6.09
C ARG A 182 -17.37 -10.45 6.04
N THR A 183 -18.20 -10.82 7.01
CA THR A 183 -19.61 -10.39 7.11
C THR A 183 -19.73 -8.88 7.25
N GLU A 184 -18.97 -8.28 8.16
CA GLU A 184 -18.93 -6.82 8.34
C GLU A 184 -18.51 -6.10 7.06
N SER A 185 -17.47 -6.60 6.40
CA SER A 185 -16.97 -6.03 5.15
C SER A 185 -17.94 -6.20 3.99
N ARG A 186 -18.69 -7.31 3.92
CA ARG A 186 -19.79 -7.48 2.95
C ARG A 186 -20.91 -6.46 3.19
N CYS A 187 -21.32 -6.27 4.45
CA CYS A 187 -22.31 -5.25 4.78
C CYS A 187 -21.88 -3.87 4.29
N PHE A 188 -20.60 -3.53 4.48
CA PHE A 188 -20.07 -2.26 4.01
C PHE A 188 -19.99 -2.20 2.47
N ALA A 189 -19.40 -3.21 1.83
CA ALA A 189 -19.15 -3.24 0.40
C ALA A 189 -20.44 -3.22 -0.43
N TYR A 190 -21.51 -3.84 0.05
CA TYR A 190 -22.79 -3.95 -0.66
C TYR A 190 -23.85 -2.93 -0.20
N ASP A 191 -23.56 -2.07 0.77
CA ASP A 191 -24.45 -0.96 1.13
C ASP A 191 -24.34 0.15 0.08
N LEU A 192 -25.41 0.33 -0.70
CA LEU A 192 -25.45 1.31 -1.79
C LEU A 192 -25.31 2.76 -1.31
N ARG A 193 -25.52 3.06 -0.03
CA ARG A 193 -25.32 4.42 0.52
C ARG A 193 -23.86 4.84 0.52
N ASN A 194 -22.93 3.87 0.48
CA ASN A 194 -21.50 4.12 0.43
C ASN A 194 -21.01 4.54 -0.96
N TYR A 195 -21.88 4.58 -1.97
CA TYR A 195 -21.55 4.93 -3.35
C TYR A 195 -22.47 6.05 -3.82
N ASN A 196 -21.91 7.21 -4.12
CA ASN A 196 -22.66 8.37 -4.56
C ASN A 196 -21.80 9.27 -5.45
N MET A 197 -22.43 10.28 -6.04
CA MET A 197 -21.71 11.23 -6.90
C MET A 197 -20.58 11.97 -6.16
N GLY A 198 -20.72 12.21 -4.85
CA GLY A 198 -19.72 12.94 -4.05
C GLY A 198 -18.45 12.14 -3.75
N ASN A 199 -18.41 10.83 -4.03
CA ASN A 199 -17.20 10.01 -3.96
C ASN A 199 -16.91 9.28 -5.27
N ASP A 200 -17.39 9.80 -6.41
CA ASP A 200 -17.22 9.20 -7.73
C ASP A 200 -17.62 7.72 -7.79
N TRP A 201 -18.59 7.32 -6.95
CA TRP A 201 -19.05 5.93 -6.82
C TRP A 201 -17.93 4.93 -6.49
N GLY A 202 -16.87 5.40 -5.82
CA GLY A 202 -15.69 4.61 -5.50
C GLY A 202 -15.19 4.82 -4.06
N PRO A 203 -14.06 4.19 -3.72
CA PRO A 203 -13.46 4.28 -2.38
C PRO A 203 -12.70 5.61 -2.21
N TYR A 204 -13.40 6.72 -2.40
CA TYR A 204 -12.86 8.07 -2.28
C TYR A 204 -13.56 8.83 -1.16
N LEU A 205 -12.82 9.74 -0.52
CA LEU A 205 -13.37 10.79 0.33
C LEU A 205 -13.87 11.95 -0.54
N ARG A 206 -14.63 12.88 0.05
CA ARG A 206 -15.21 14.02 -0.68
C ARG A 206 -14.17 14.99 -1.24
N ASP A 207 -12.98 15.01 -0.65
CA ASP A 207 -11.83 15.78 -1.15
C ASP A 207 -11.10 15.08 -2.31
N GLY A 208 -11.59 13.90 -2.70
CA GLY A 208 -11.05 13.06 -3.75
C GLY A 208 -9.91 12.16 -3.29
N SER A 209 -9.42 12.25 -2.05
CA SER A 209 -8.39 11.33 -1.54
C SER A 209 -8.91 9.90 -1.35
N VAL A 210 -8.03 8.91 -1.29
CA VAL A 210 -8.42 7.51 -1.06
C VAL A 210 -9.06 7.32 0.33
N ASN A 211 -10.25 6.71 0.35
CA ASN A 211 -10.88 6.22 1.58
C ASN A 211 -10.36 4.81 1.88
N TRP A 212 -9.30 4.72 2.67
CA TRP A 212 -8.63 3.47 3.01
C TRP A 212 -9.49 2.50 3.83
N LEU A 213 -10.45 2.99 4.62
CA LEU A 213 -11.44 2.12 5.28
C LEU A 213 -12.32 1.40 4.25
N HIS A 214 -12.77 2.12 3.22
CA HIS A 214 -13.54 1.52 2.13
C HIS A 214 -12.68 0.50 1.39
N VAL A 215 -11.43 0.85 1.05
CA VAL A 215 -10.48 -0.08 0.42
C VAL A 215 -10.26 -1.34 1.27
N GLN A 216 -10.11 -1.20 2.60
CA GLN A 216 -9.91 -2.34 3.51
C GLN A 216 -11.11 -3.29 3.49
N HIS A 217 -12.35 -2.79 3.52
CA HIS A 217 -13.54 -3.63 3.40
C HIS A 217 -13.61 -4.33 2.04
N LEU A 218 -13.32 -3.63 0.94
CA LEU A 218 -13.30 -4.23 -0.40
C LEU A 218 -12.24 -5.33 -0.50
N MET A 219 -11.02 -5.07 -0.02
CA MET A 219 -9.93 -6.03 0.01
C MET A 219 -10.27 -7.24 0.87
N THR A 220 -10.93 -7.04 2.02
CA THR A 220 -11.37 -8.14 2.90
C THR A 220 -12.36 -9.06 2.18
N VAL A 221 -13.34 -8.51 1.46
CA VAL A 221 -14.29 -9.32 0.69
C VAL A 221 -13.59 -10.05 -0.46
N ILE A 222 -12.76 -9.34 -1.23
CA ILE A 222 -12.05 -9.90 -2.39
C ILE A 222 -11.13 -11.04 -1.94
N TRP A 223 -10.28 -10.83 -0.94
CA TRP A 223 -9.35 -11.84 -0.46
C TRP A 223 -10.05 -13.04 0.15
N ALA A 224 -11.12 -12.85 0.91
CA ALA A 224 -11.91 -13.96 1.42
C ALA A 224 -12.55 -14.79 0.29
N ASN A 225 -12.94 -14.15 -0.81
CA ASN A 225 -13.42 -14.86 -1.99
C ASN A 225 -12.31 -15.61 -2.72
N LEU A 226 -11.12 -15.02 -2.84
CA LEU A 226 -9.96 -15.69 -3.43
C LEU A 226 -9.50 -16.89 -2.59
N ALA A 227 -9.59 -16.79 -1.27
CA ALA A 227 -9.31 -17.89 -0.34
C ALA A 227 -10.23 -19.10 -0.55
N ASP A 228 -11.50 -18.86 -0.90
CA ASP A 228 -12.48 -19.91 -1.21
C ASP A 228 -12.27 -20.58 -2.59
N LEU A 229 -11.44 -19.99 -3.47
CA LEU A 229 -11.16 -20.59 -4.78
C LEU A 229 -10.32 -21.87 -4.64
N PRO A 230 -10.50 -22.87 -5.53
CA PRO A 230 -9.73 -24.12 -5.47
C PRO A 230 -8.21 -23.90 -5.51
N GLU A 231 -7.46 -24.80 -4.89
CA GLU A 231 -6.00 -24.74 -4.73
C GLU A 231 -5.21 -24.41 -6.01
N ARG A 232 -5.65 -24.96 -7.15
CA ARG A 232 -5.05 -24.69 -8.48
C ARG A 232 -5.01 -23.20 -8.85
N TRP A 233 -5.80 -22.36 -8.17
CA TRP A 233 -5.86 -20.91 -8.38
C TRP A 233 -4.87 -20.12 -7.50
N LYS A 234 -4.13 -20.76 -6.58
CA LYS A 234 -3.14 -20.05 -5.74
C LYS A 234 -2.10 -19.32 -6.58
N ASN A 235 -1.54 -19.98 -7.60
CA ASN A 235 -0.51 -19.41 -8.49
C ASN A 235 -1.01 -18.28 -9.42
N VAL A 236 -2.30 -17.96 -9.37
CA VAL A 236 -2.89 -16.86 -10.17
C VAL A 236 -3.47 -15.75 -9.29
N ARG A 237 -3.21 -15.76 -7.97
CA ARG A 237 -3.54 -14.66 -7.07
C ARG A 237 -2.57 -13.49 -7.27
N PRO A 238 -2.99 -12.24 -6.99
CA PRO A 238 -2.08 -11.10 -7.01
C PRO A 238 -0.96 -11.28 -5.99
N SER A 239 0.22 -10.72 -6.27
CA SER A 239 1.29 -10.62 -5.28
C SER A 239 0.85 -9.77 -4.08
N VAL A 240 1.42 -10.07 -2.93
CA VAL A 240 0.95 -9.60 -1.63
C VAL A 240 2.08 -9.19 -0.69
N GLY A 241 1.71 -8.53 0.40
CA GLY A 241 2.64 -8.02 1.40
C GLY A 241 3.33 -6.73 0.97
N LEU A 242 4.19 -6.22 1.85
CA LEU A 242 4.81 -4.90 1.68
C LEU A 242 5.65 -4.82 0.40
N GLU A 243 6.40 -5.86 0.04
CA GLU A 243 7.23 -5.85 -1.18
C GLU A 243 6.41 -5.63 -2.46
N ALA A 244 5.16 -6.10 -2.50
CA ALA A 244 4.28 -5.91 -3.66
C ALA A 244 3.86 -4.44 -3.85
N THR A 245 4.00 -3.59 -2.82
CA THR A 245 3.69 -2.16 -2.90
C THR A 245 4.77 -1.31 -3.59
N ARG A 246 5.95 -1.88 -3.84
CA ARG A 246 7.07 -1.18 -4.46
C ARG A 246 6.73 -0.77 -5.89
N ALA A 247 7.23 0.39 -6.31
CA ALA A 247 7.17 0.78 -7.70
C ALA A 247 7.85 -0.26 -8.61
N PHE A 248 7.27 -0.49 -9.78
CA PHE A 248 7.72 -1.48 -10.77
C PHE A 248 7.72 -2.93 -10.26
N SER A 249 6.90 -3.24 -9.24
CA SER A 249 6.67 -4.62 -8.78
C SER A 249 5.85 -5.47 -9.77
N ALA A 250 5.16 -4.84 -10.73
CA ALA A 250 4.49 -5.54 -11.81
C ALA A 250 5.51 -6.12 -12.81
N PRO A 251 5.31 -7.36 -13.29
CA PRO A 251 6.21 -8.01 -14.24
C PRO A 251 6.18 -7.29 -15.60
N ASP A 252 7.33 -7.28 -16.29
CA ASP A 252 7.49 -6.87 -17.69
C ASP A 252 6.68 -5.64 -18.11
N ILE A 253 7.24 -4.43 -17.93
CA ILE A 253 6.89 -3.15 -18.61
C ILE A 253 6.96 -2.00 -17.58
N ALA A 254 8.11 -1.35 -17.54
CA ALA A 254 8.17 0.04 -17.11
C ALA A 254 8.97 0.79 -18.17
N SER A 255 8.27 1.59 -18.98
CA SER A 255 8.91 2.54 -19.88
C SER A 255 8.55 3.94 -19.42
N GLN A 256 9.38 4.93 -19.70
CA GLN A 256 9.03 6.32 -19.36
C GLN A 256 7.71 6.78 -20.01
N ARG A 257 7.31 6.16 -21.13
CA ARG A 257 6.04 6.43 -21.82
C ARG A 257 4.84 5.74 -21.15
N ASP A 258 5.08 4.63 -20.47
CA ASP A 258 4.09 3.87 -19.72
C ASP A 258 4.51 3.78 -18.26
N TRP A 259 4.54 4.95 -17.61
CA TRP A 259 5.06 5.11 -16.24
C TRP A 259 4.25 4.31 -15.21
N ALA A 260 3.00 3.96 -15.53
CA ALA A 260 2.12 3.19 -14.65
C ALA A 260 2.13 1.68 -14.95
N GLY A 261 2.84 1.23 -15.99
CA GLY A 261 2.83 -0.16 -16.44
C GLY A 261 1.43 -0.62 -16.85
N VAL A 262 0.77 0.10 -17.75
CA VAL A 262 -0.59 -0.21 -18.21
C VAL A 262 -0.59 -1.29 -19.28
N GLU A 263 0.33 -1.20 -20.23
CA GLU A 263 0.40 -2.12 -21.36
C GLU A 263 0.76 -3.52 -20.87
N GLY A 264 0.08 -4.55 -21.39
CA GLY A 264 0.35 -5.92 -21.00
C GLY A 264 -0.87 -6.81 -20.92
N THR A 265 -0.65 -8.02 -20.40
CA THR A 265 -1.70 -9.00 -20.13
C THR A 265 -1.87 -9.16 -18.64
N TRP A 266 -3.06 -8.77 -18.17
CA TRP A 266 -3.44 -8.71 -16.77
C TRP A 266 -4.46 -9.79 -16.43
N ARG A 267 -4.44 -10.19 -15.16
CA ARG A 267 -5.48 -11.00 -14.55
C ARG A 267 -6.34 -10.10 -13.68
N ARG A 268 -7.65 -10.10 -13.91
CA ARG A 268 -8.61 -9.30 -13.14
C ARG A 268 -9.61 -10.20 -12.45
N TYR A 269 -9.67 -10.11 -11.13
CA TYR A 269 -10.76 -10.70 -10.35
C TYR A 269 -11.94 -9.73 -10.26
N VAL A 270 -13.14 -10.25 -10.46
CA VAL A 270 -14.40 -9.52 -10.27
C VAL A 270 -15.25 -10.29 -9.28
N CYS A 271 -15.48 -9.70 -8.11
CA CYS A 271 -16.34 -10.24 -7.05
C CYS A 271 -17.66 -9.46 -7.03
N PHE A 272 -18.79 -10.14 -6.99
CA PHE A 272 -20.11 -9.51 -6.96
C PHE A 272 -21.18 -10.44 -6.39
N MET A 273 -22.31 -9.88 -5.95
CA MET A 273 -23.54 -10.61 -5.64
C MET A 273 -24.60 -10.40 -6.73
N ASP A 274 -25.58 -11.30 -6.82
CA ASP A 274 -26.70 -11.19 -7.75
C ASP A 274 -27.48 -9.88 -7.52
N TYR A 275 -28.00 -9.27 -8.59
CA TYR A 275 -28.75 -8.01 -8.49
C TYR A 275 -29.98 -8.13 -7.57
N ARG A 276 -30.67 -9.28 -7.56
CA ARG A 276 -31.80 -9.53 -6.67
C ARG A 276 -31.36 -9.61 -5.22
N ASP A 277 -30.20 -10.22 -4.96
CA ASP A 277 -29.65 -10.25 -3.62
C ASP A 277 -29.24 -8.83 -3.18
N LEU A 278 -28.58 -8.07 -4.06
CA LEU A 278 -28.17 -6.68 -3.79
C LEU A 278 -29.37 -5.79 -3.47
N PHE A 279 -30.44 -5.90 -4.27
CA PHE A 279 -31.69 -5.20 -4.04
C PHE A 279 -32.34 -5.63 -2.72
N SER A 280 -32.43 -6.93 -2.46
CA SER A 280 -33.01 -7.48 -1.25
C SER A 280 -32.25 -7.01 -0.01
N PHE A 281 -30.91 -7.09 -0.02
CA PHE A 281 -30.05 -6.59 1.05
C PHE A 281 -30.30 -5.10 1.31
N ASN A 282 -30.41 -4.25 0.27
CA ASN A 282 -30.51 -2.81 0.47
C ASN A 282 -31.90 -2.27 0.81
N PHE A 283 -32.97 -2.93 0.36
CA PHE A 283 -34.30 -2.32 0.34
C PHE A 283 -35.42 -3.18 0.93
N SER A 284 -35.19 -4.47 1.15
CA SER A 284 -36.25 -5.35 1.65
C SER A 284 -36.23 -5.49 3.18
N ASN A 285 -37.35 -5.96 3.75
CA ASN A 285 -37.49 -6.21 5.19
C ASN A 285 -37.11 -7.65 5.60
N VAL A 286 -36.54 -8.45 4.69
CA VAL A 286 -36.08 -9.80 5.05
C VAL A 286 -34.85 -9.73 5.95
N PHE A 287 -34.58 -10.81 6.70
CA PHE A 287 -33.42 -10.92 7.59
C PHE A 287 -33.21 -9.70 8.49
N ARG A 288 -34.26 -9.30 9.21
CA ARG A 288 -34.25 -8.21 10.22
C ARG A 288 -34.06 -6.80 9.64
N GLY A 289 -34.38 -6.60 8.35
CA GLY A 289 -34.47 -5.29 7.73
C GLY A 289 -33.33 -4.97 6.75
N PRO A 290 -33.42 -3.81 6.07
CA PRO A 290 -32.46 -3.43 5.05
C PRO A 290 -31.07 -3.20 5.65
N ARG A 291 -30.06 -3.71 4.95
CA ARG A 291 -28.62 -3.61 5.24
C ARG A 291 -28.21 -4.29 6.55
N ASN A 292 -29.00 -5.26 7.01
CA ASN A 292 -28.70 -6.00 8.22
C ASN A 292 -27.71 -7.14 7.95
N LYS A 293 -26.74 -7.32 8.84
CA LYS A 293 -25.75 -8.41 8.77
C LYS A 293 -26.38 -9.81 8.77
N ALA A 294 -27.57 -9.95 9.34
CA ALA A 294 -28.36 -11.19 9.32
C ALA A 294 -28.58 -11.69 7.89
N TYR A 295 -28.60 -10.81 6.89
CA TYR A 295 -28.67 -11.20 5.48
C TYR A 295 -27.54 -12.15 5.08
N PHE A 296 -26.31 -11.92 5.52
CA PHE A 296 -25.17 -12.78 5.15
C PHE A 296 -24.99 -13.98 6.07
N THR A 297 -25.48 -13.91 7.32
CA THR A 297 -25.31 -14.99 8.30
C THR A 297 -26.47 -15.98 8.32
N GLU A 298 -27.68 -15.55 8.00
CA GLU A 298 -28.90 -16.37 8.08
C GLU A 298 -29.41 -16.81 6.69
N ASN A 299 -29.05 -16.10 5.60
CA ASN A 299 -29.43 -16.50 4.25
C ASN A 299 -28.54 -17.64 3.73
N VAL A 300 -28.97 -18.88 3.95
CA VAL A 300 -28.24 -20.08 3.50
C VAL A 300 -28.07 -20.14 1.97
N ARG A 301 -28.95 -19.48 1.22
CA ARG A 301 -28.92 -19.44 -0.25
C ARG A 301 -28.01 -18.36 -0.81
N PHE A 302 -27.56 -17.40 0.02
CA PHE A 302 -26.65 -16.36 -0.44
C PHE A 302 -25.36 -16.99 -0.98
N ARG A 303 -24.97 -16.53 -2.17
CA ARG A 303 -23.72 -16.90 -2.82
C ARG A 303 -23.14 -15.66 -3.47
N GLU A 304 -21.84 -15.49 -3.25
CA GLU A 304 -21.05 -14.45 -3.90
C GLU A 304 -20.32 -15.08 -5.09
N ALA A 305 -20.33 -14.39 -6.23
CA ALA A 305 -19.66 -14.86 -7.43
C ALA A 305 -18.28 -14.22 -7.55
N THR A 306 -17.29 -15.02 -7.93
CA THR A 306 -15.94 -14.56 -8.27
C THR A 306 -15.57 -15.02 -9.66
N ARG A 307 -15.18 -14.09 -10.52
CA ARG A 307 -14.76 -14.38 -11.90
C ARG A 307 -13.33 -13.92 -12.11
N LEU A 308 -12.50 -14.78 -12.70
CA LEU A 308 -11.22 -14.38 -13.26
C LEU A 308 -11.39 -14.03 -14.74
N LEU A 309 -10.89 -12.86 -15.12
CA LEU A 309 -10.87 -12.37 -16.48
C LEU A 309 -9.41 -12.16 -16.92
N GLU A 310 -9.11 -12.52 -18.16
CA GLU A 310 -7.90 -12.08 -18.85
C GLU A 310 -8.17 -10.70 -19.46
N VAL A 311 -7.30 -9.74 -19.17
CA VAL A 311 -7.41 -8.37 -19.68
C VAL A 311 -6.14 -8.03 -20.45
N LYS A 312 -6.28 -7.68 -21.74
CA LYS A 312 -5.16 -7.25 -22.58
C LYS A 312 -5.29 -5.78 -22.86
N LEU A 313 -4.31 -4.98 -22.44
CA LEU A 313 -4.33 -3.52 -22.56
C LEU A 313 -3.18 -3.05 -23.45
N LYS A 314 -3.42 -1.98 -24.21
CA LYS A 314 -2.43 -1.23 -24.96
C LYS A 314 -2.59 0.25 -24.70
N VAL A 315 -1.48 0.95 -24.50
CA VAL A 315 -1.50 2.41 -24.36
C VAL A 315 -1.80 3.02 -25.73
N VAL A 316 -2.74 3.96 -25.76
CA VAL A 316 -3.19 4.64 -26.98
C VAL A 316 -3.27 6.15 -26.76
N ALA A 317 -3.30 6.91 -27.85
CA ALA A 317 -3.60 8.34 -27.78
C ALA A 317 -5.07 8.58 -27.44
N ARG A 318 -5.37 9.73 -26.82
CA ARG A 318 -6.74 10.09 -26.36
C ARG A 318 -7.77 10.05 -27.49
N ASP A 319 -7.40 10.47 -28.70
CA ASP A 319 -8.27 10.51 -29.89
C ASP A 319 -8.72 9.12 -30.36
N LYS A 320 -8.10 8.05 -29.85
CA LYS A 320 -8.45 6.66 -30.19
C LYS A 320 -9.53 6.06 -29.30
N LEU A 321 -9.90 6.72 -28.20
CA LEU A 321 -10.99 6.28 -27.35
C LEU A 321 -12.33 6.58 -28.02
N LYS A 322 -13.25 5.60 -28.01
CA LYS A 322 -14.54 5.70 -28.71
C LYS A 322 -15.71 5.94 -27.76
N PHE A 323 -15.62 5.48 -26.52
CA PHE A 323 -16.76 5.48 -25.60
C PHE A 323 -16.40 5.93 -24.18
N SER A 324 -15.13 5.96 -23.81
CA SER A 324 -14.73 6.58 -22.55
C SER A 324 -14.87 8.11 -22.65
N ASN A 325 -15.92 8.68 -22.05
CA ASN A 325 -16.03 10.12 -21.89
C ASN A 325 -14.91 10.61 -20.95
N THR A 326 -13.94 11.32 -21.52
CA THR A 326 -12.76 11.88 -20.81
C THR A 326 -12.86 13.40 -20.66
N ASP A 327 -14.01 13.99 -21.01
CA ASP A 327 -14.18 15.45 -21.09
C ASP A 327 -14.11 16.15 -19.73
N ASP A 328 -14.26 15.42 -18.62
CA ASP A 328 -14.13 15.95 -17.27
C ASP A 328 -12.68 15.96 -16.72
N ASP A 329 -11.66 15.61 -17.52
CA ASP A 329 -10.28 15.61 -17.02
C ASP A 329 -9.57 16.95 -17.30
N PRO A 330 -9.36 17.82 -16.29
CA PRO A 330 -8.57 19.02 -16.47
C PRO A 330 -7.13 18.66 -16.82
N ALA A 331 -6.58 19.40 -17.79
CA ALA A 331 -5.26 19.20 -18.38
C ALA A 331 -4.15 18.87 -17.36
N ILE A 332 -3.34 17.87 -17.70
CA ILE A 332 -2.04 17.46 -17.13
C ILE A 332 -1.70 18.15 -15.80
N ARG A 333 -2.14 17.56 -14.68
CA ARG A 333 -1.80 18.06 -13.32
C ARG A 333 -0.34 17.81 -12.93
N ASN A 334 0.32 16.84 -13.57
CA ASN A 334 1.69 16.47 -13.25
C ASN A 334 2.51 16.18 -14.52
N PRO A 335 3.50 17.02 -14.87
CA PRO A 335 4.35 16.82 -16.05
C PRO A 335 5.18 15.52 -15.99
N LEU A 336 5.47 15.01 -14.79
CA LEU A 336 6.26 13.79 -14.59
C LEU A 336 5.41 12.53 -14.80
N TYR A 337 4.10 12.62 -14.54
CA TYR A 337 3.15 11.52 -14.64
C TYR A 337 1.92 11.97 -15.46
N PRO A 338 2.07 12.14 -16.79
CA PRO A 338 0.97 12.54 -17.66
C PRO A 338 -0.12 11.47 -17.67
N SER A 339 -1.38 11.87 -17.83
CA SER A 339 -2.49 10.90 -17.97
C SER A 339 -2.22 9.95 -19.14
N LEU A 340 -2.33 8.65 -18.88
CA LEU A 340 -2.24 7.59 -19.88
C LEU A 340 -3.64 7.16 -20.28
N TYR A 341 -3.83 6.85 -21.56
CA TYR A 341 -5.08 6.31 -22.08
C TYR A 341 -4.82 4.92 -22.64
N PHE A 342 -5.79 4.03 -22.48
CA PHE A 342 -5.64 2.66 -22.93
C PHE A 342 -6.89 2.09 -23.57
N HIS A 343 -6.66 1.15 -24.48
CA HIS A 343 -7.69 0.35 -25.14
C HIS A 343 -7.31 -1.12 -25.03
N GLY A 344 -8.32 -1.98 -24.92
CA GLY A 344 -8.07 -3.40 -24.69
C GLY A 344 -9.30 -4.28 -24.76
N THR A 345 -9.10 -5.53 -24.36
CA THR A 345 -10.15 -6.55 -24.29
C THR A 345 -10.16 -7.24 -22.95
N SER A 346 -11.36 -7.46 -22.40
CA SER A 346 -11.62 -8.37 -21.28
C SER A 346 -12.15 -9.68 -21.84
N ARG A 347 -11.68 -10.83 -21.36
CA ARG A 347 -12.25 -12.13 -21.72
C ARG A 347 -12.36 -13.04 -20.49
N GLY A 348 -13.56 -13.56 -20.27
CA GLY A 348 -13.79 -14.59 -19.26
C GLY A 348 -13.49 -16.00 -19.77
N VAL A 349 -13.46 -16.96 -18.84
CA VAL A 349 -13.24 -18.38 -19.16
C VAL A 349 -14.30 -18.93 -20.12
N ASP A 350 -15.52 -18.43 -20.04
CA ASP A 350 -16.66 -18.83 -20.90
C ASP A 350 -16.60 -18.25 -22.32
N GLY A 351 -15.51 -17.55 -22.69
CA GLY A 351 -15.31 -16.96 -24.02
C GLY A 351 -16.03 -15.63 -24.25
N ASN A 352 -16.94 -15.22 -23.36
CA ASN A 352 -17.54 -13.88 -23.39
C ASN A 352 -16.46 -12.81 -23.18
N GLY A 353 -16.42 -11.85 -24.11
CA GLY A 353 -15.47 -10.75 -24.05
C GLY A 353 -16.12 -9.38 -24.23
N SER A 354 -15.52 -8.38 -23.61
CA SER A 354 -15.89 -6.96 -23.74
C SER A 354 -14.70 -6.15 -24.23
N VAL A 355 -14.99 -5.06 -24.92
CA VAL A 355 -13.97 -4.05 -25.21
C VAL A 355 -13.81 -3.17 -23.98
N ILE A 356 -12.57 -2.92 -23.57
CA ILE A 356 -12.24 -2.03 -22.46
C ILE A 356 -11.57 -0.79 -23.03
N GLU A 357 -11.99 0.37 -22.55
CA GLU A 357 -11.24 1.62 -22.66
C GLU A 357 -11.05 2.21 -21.28
N GLY A 358 -10.09 3.10 -21.14
CA GLY A 358 -9.89 3.76 -19.87
C GLY A 358 -8.71 4.70 -19.85
N MET A 359 -8.41 5.15 -18.65
CA MET A 359 -7.29 6.04 -18.39
C MET A 359 -6.65 5.75 -17.03
N VAL A 360 -5.38 6.14 -16.93
CA VAL A 360 -4.60 6.13 -15.70
C VAL A 360 -4.07 7.52 -15.43
N LYS A 361 -4.18 7.98 -14.20
CA LYS A 361 -3.62 9.27 -13.78
C LYS A 361 -3.09 9.24 -12.36
N MET A 362 -2.21 10.18 -12.07
CA MET A 362 -1.78 10.45 -10.70
C MET A 362 -2.83 11.30 -9.97
N GLY A 363 -3.30 10.83 -8.81
CA GLY A 363 -4.16 11.60 -7.92
C GLY A 363 -3.40 12.73 -7.21
N ASN A 364 -4.13 13.72 -6.68
CA ASN A 364 -3.53 14.80 -5.88
C ASN A 364 -2.90 14.29 -4.58
N ASP A 365 -3.31 13.12 -4.12
CA ASP A 365 -2.79 12.37 -2.97
C ASP A 365 -1.61 11.47 -3.33
N GLY A 366 -1.11 11.51 -4.57
CA GLY A 366 -0.01 10.67 -5.04
C GLY A 366 -0.39 9.21 -5.30
N ALA A 367 -1.69 8.85 -5.21
CA ALA A 367 -2.16 7.52 -5.56
C ALA A 367 -2.42 7.39 -7.07
N VAL A 368 -2.03 6.26 -7.66
CA VAL A 368 -2.32 5.96 -9.08
C VAL A 368 -3.78 5.54 -9.23
N ARG A 369 -4.50 6.16 -10.15
CA ARG A 369 -5.94 5.94 -10.36
C ARG A 369 -6.22 5.37 -11.73
N TYR A 370 -6.78 4.17 -11.75
CA TYR A 370 -7.29 3.53 -12.95
C TYR A 370 -8.79 3.75 -13.08
N LYS A 371 -9.24 4.21 -14.25
CA LYS A 371 -10.67 4.24 -14.63
C LYS A 371 -10.86 3.30 -15.81
N PHE A 372 -11.76 2.34 -15.65
CA PHE A 372 -12.13 1.38 -16.70
C PHE A 372 -13.57 1.62 -17.15
N VAL A 373 -13.79 1.62 -18.46
CA VAL A 373 -15.10 1.61 -19.09
C VAL A 373 -15.17 0.33 -19.93
N SER A 374 -16.20 -0.49 -19.71
CA SER A 374 -16.38 -1.74 -20.45
C SER A 374 -17.60 -1.62 -21.36
N CYS A 375 -17.39 -1.80 -22.66
CA CYS A 375 -18.47 -1.87 -23.63
C CYS A 375 -18.87 -3.34 -23.82
N LEU A 376 -20.05 -3.69 -23.32
CA LEU A 376 -20.71 -4.95 -23.65
C LEU A 376 -21.43 -4.74 -24.98
N LYS A 377 -21.22 -5.64 -25.95
CA LYS A 377 -21.95 -5.61 -27.22
C LYS A 377 -23.46 -5.56 -26.93
N GLY A 378 -24.08 -4.39 -27.12
CA GLY A 378 -25.51 -4.17 -26.97
C GLY A 378 -25.97 -3.25 -25.83
N PHE A 379 -25.12 -2.83 -24.90
CA PHE A 379 -25.51 -1.88 -23.84
C PHE A 379 -24.35 -0.95 -23.45
N HIS A 380 -24.61 0.36 -23.50
CA HIS A 380 -23.75 1.39 -22.92
C HIS A 380 -24.05 1.48 -21.42
N THR A 381 -23.09 1.17 -20.56
CA THR A 381 -23.14 1.38 -19.10
C THR A 381 -21.85 2.00 -18.61
#